data_AF-A0A7H1AIW1-F1
#
_entry.id   AF-A0A7H1AIW1-F1
#
_cell.length_a   1.000
_cell.length_b   1.000
_cell.length_c   1.000
_cell.angle_alpha   90.00
_cell.angle_beta   90.00
_cell.angle_gamma   90.00
#
_symmetry.space_group_name_H-M   'P 1'
#
loop_
_entity.id
_entity.type
_entity.pdbx_description
1 polymer ?
#
loop_
_entity_poly.entity_id
_entity_poly.type
_entity_poly.pdbx_seq_one_letter_code
_entity_poly.pdbx_strand_id
1 'polypeptide(L)'
;MSLPPEKLFDLDERLRFCSSTVFGDWPTTALTHITTGELEPALRQPLLFLLAGHHDGRLRQKALWKLPEFPGYLALAVALIRCADWVPEVKHAAQEATKRLLELSDVEDVLTLWPLVLRLRIRERGSREWLEHHVESWALRTELQPLLRSLLASDNAQVRAWAFSSSLQAGVDLGVDLLESAVRDPNPAIALYALRHAQRQDDDARIRLLAKIGLNAPHPVVRRESLRVLSGLEGALTRDKLLLTVCDASAGVRSLSAFLLRERYAVEPSARWRAVLDDQSRRPTLGALVSLADHAQPEDVDRMRHWLLDSSGPVRMHALRGLLTSGGQLSEDEFAHLVAEGGNPVLRFLASSIRAGDTKLGVERLTTALTSPAAPLSASLNLRRLLKKLGHWQRLELLLQLPATQDTVREWWRCALADWEEDSGRYAPIGSNRRLELLRLLQRRQEEIDVDHFDAIKGAILRH
;
A
#
# COMPACT_ATOMS: atom_id res chain seq x y z
N MET A 1 23.54 -9.98 25.48
CA MET A 1 22.62 -9.50 24.43
C MET A 1 23.14 -9.98 23.09
N SER A 2 22.41 -10.88 22.45
CA SER A 2 22.78 -11.38 21.11
C SER A 2 22.47 -10.33 20.04
N LEU A 3 23.34 -10.16 19.05
CA LEU A 3 23.06 -9.27 17.91
C LEU A 3 21.97 -9.89 17.04
N PRO A 4 20.98 -9.13 16.56
CA PRO A 4 19.93 -9.66 15.70
C PRO A 4 20.51 -10.17 14.37
N PRO A 5 19.91 -11.20 13.75
CA PRO A 5 20.47 -11.87 12.56
C PRO A 5 20.73 -10.92 11.39
N GLU A 6 19.91 -9.87 11.25
CA GLU A 6 20.08 -8.87 10.20
C GLU A 6 21.39 -8.11 10.34
N LYS A 7 21.78 -7.78 11.59
CA LYS A 7 23.03 -7.07 11.86
C LYS A 7 24.26 -7.95 11.70
N LEU A 8 24.15 -9.25 11.97
CA LEU A 8 25.27 -10.19 11.74
C LEU A 8 25.64 -10.27 10.27
N PHE A 9 24.62 -10.28 9.41
CA PHE A 9 24.82 -10.30 7.98
C PHE A 9 25.49 -9.02 7.48
N ASP A 10 25.03 -7.85 7.94
CA ASP A 10 25.61 -6.56 7.55
C ASP A 10 27.03 -6.37 8.12
N LEU A 11 27.29 -6.90 9.32
CA LEU A 11 28.63 -6.95 9.92
C LEU A 11 29.58 -7.80 9.06
N ASP A 12 29.13 -8.97 8.61
CA ASP A 12 29.91 -9.84 7.73
C ASP A 12 30.28 -9.15 6.42
N GLU A 13 29.32 -8.47 5.77
CA GLU A 13 29.62 -7.72 4.54
C GLU A 13 30.64 -6.61 4.79
N ARG A 14 30.51 -5.86 5.89
CA ARG A 14 31.47 -4.81 6.26
C ARG A 14 32.88 -5.35 6.53
N LEU A 15 33.00 -6.50 7.21
CA LEU A 15 34.29 -7.15 7.48
C LEU A 15 35.02 -7.52 6.17
N ARG A 16 34.29 -7.87 5.11
CA ARG A 16 34.87 -8.13 3.78
C ARG A 16 35.37 -6.87 3.09
N PHE A 17 34.68 -5.73 3.27
CA PHE A 17 35.07 -4.46 2.65
C PHE A 17 36.23 -3.78 3.37
N CYS A 18 36.34 -3.91 4.70
CA CYS A 18 37.38 -3.29 5.52
C CYS A 18 38.67 -4.14 5.63
N SER A 19 38.96 -4.97 4.62
CA SER A 19 39.80 -6.18 4.72
C SER A 19 41.24 -6.00 5.23
N SER A 20 41.82 -4.79 5.20
CA SER A 20 43.23 -4.58 5.60
C SER A 20 43.42 -4.17 7.07
N THR A 21 42.52 -3.37 7.66
CA THR A 21 42.77 -2.79 8.99
C THR A 21 42.32 -3.66 10.16
N VAL A 22 41.24 -4.43 9.99
CA VAL A 22 40.70 -5.28 11.07
C VAL A 22 41.51 -6.57 11.26
N PHE A 23 42.06 -7.11 10.16
CA PHE A 23 42.76 -8.40 10.13
C PHE A 23 44.26 -8.29 9.88
N GLY A 24 44.78 -7.08 9.61
CA GLY A 24 46.19 -6.87 9.24
C GLY A 24 47.18 -7.39 10.29
N ASP A 25 46.81 -7.33 11.56
CA ASP A 25 47.66 -7.74 12.70
C ASP A 25 47.31 -9.12 13.27
N TRP A 26 46.43 -9.89 12.61
CA TRP A 26 46.05 -11.21 13.13
C TRP A 26 47.19 -12.22 12.94
N PRO A 27 47.64 -12.89 14.02
CA PRO A 27 48.72 -13.87 13.89
C PRO A 27 48.24 -15.09 13.10
N THR A 28 49.14 -15.73 12.36
CA THR A 28 48.85 -16.99 11.64
C THR A 28 48.44 -18.13 12.58
N THR A 29 48.79 -18.01 13.87
CA THR A 29 48.40 -18.94 14.95
C THR A 29 47.06 -18.60 15.60
N ALA A 30 46.37 -17.54 15.17
CA ALA A 30 45.12 -17.07 15.80
C ALA A 30 44.09 -18.19 15.97
N LEU A 31 43.88 -19.01 14.94
CA LEU A 31 42.96 -20.15 15.03
C LEU A 31 43.34 -21.10 16.17
N THR A 32 44.61 -21.47 16.27
CA THR A 32 45.11 -22.35 17.33
C THR A 32 44.87 -21.74 18.70
N HIS A 33 45.18 -20.45 18.89
CA HIS A 33 44.89 -19.76 20.15
C HIS A 33 43.39 -19.76 20.47
N ILE A 34 42.53 -19.54 19.48
CA ILE A 34 41.08 -19.54 19.64
C ILE A 34 40.55 -20.93 20.02
N THR A 35 41.09 -22.00 19.44
CA THR A 35 40.58 -23.36 19.64
C THR A 35 41.20 -24.07 20.84
N THR A 36 42.49 -23.91 21.10
CA THR A 36 43.22 -24.68 22.12
C THR A 36 43.84 -23.82 23.21
N GLY A 37 43.86 -22.49 23.06
CA GLY A 37 44.39 -21.59 24.07
C GLY A 37 43.48 -21.47 25.29
N GLU A 38 44.06 -20.97 26.39
CA GLU A 38 43.34 -20.51 27.57
C GLU A 38 42.62 -19.20 27.24
N LEU A 39 41.38 -19.33 26.78
CA LEU A 39 40.49 -18.21 26.50
C LEU A 39 39.20 -18.40 27.27
N GLU A 40 38.61 -17.28 27.70
CA GLU A 40 37.27 -17.26 28.26
C GLU A 40 36.29 -17.92 27.27
N PRO A 41 35.51 -18.93 27.69
CA PRO A 41 34.61 -19.67 26.80
C PRO A 41 33.67 -18.79 25.97
N ALA A 42 33.19 -17.69 26.56
CA ALA A 42 32.29 -16.73 25.92
C ALA A 42 32.90 -16.01 24.70
N LEU A 43 34.23 -15.91 24.62
CA LEU A 43 34.93 -15.22 23.53
C LEU A 43 35.14 -16.09 22.29
N ARG A 44 34.99 -17.41 22.41
CA ARG A 44 35.36 -18.34 21.33
C ARG A 44 34.47 -18.17 20.11
N GLN A 45 33.15 -18.14 20.26
CA GLN A 45 32.25 -17.99 19.11
C GLN A 45 32.39 -16.63 18.41
N PRO A 46 32.45 -15.47 19.12
CA PRO A 46 32.73 -14.19 18.47
C PRO A 46 34.06 -14.17 17.68
N LEU A 47 35.13 -14.73 18.25
CA LEU A 47 36.43 -14.76 17.58
C LEU A 47 36.43 -15.69 16.35
N LEU A 48 35.77 -16.85 16.45
CA LEU A 48 35.58 -17.74 15.30
C LEU A 48 34.68 -17.12 14.21
N PHE A 49 33.65 -16.37 14.60
CA PHE A 49 32.81 -15.61 13.66
C PHE A 49 33.66 -14.61 12.87
N LEU A 50 34.48 -13.82 13.55
CA LEU A 50 35.39 -12.85 12.90
C LEU A 50 36.39 -13.55 11.99
N LEU A 51 36.99 -14.66 12.43
CA LEU A 51 37.96 -15.42 11.64
C LEU A 51 37.31 -16.05 10.38
N ALA A 52 36.07 -16.52 10.48
CA ALA A 52 35.31 -17.02 9.33
C ALA A 52 34.86 -15.89 8.36
N GLY A 53 35.01 -14.62 8.76
CA GLY A 53 34.88 -13.43 7.92
C GLY A 53 36.19 -12.92 7.29
N HIS A 54 37.33 -13.56 7.57
CA HIS A 54 38.66 -13.13 7.13
C HIS A 54 38.80 -13.08 5.59
N HIS A 55 39.66 -12.21 5.04
CA HIS A 55 39.84 -12.10 3.58
C HIS A 55 40.47 -13.37 2.96
N ASP A 56 41.47 -13.97 3.63
CA ASP A 56 42.05 -15.27 3.26
C ASP A 56 41.02 -16.42 3.38
N GLY A 57 40.69 -17.03 2.24
CA GLY A 57 39.78 -18.17 2.15
C GLY A 57 40.28 -19.43 2.88
N ARG A 58 41.60 -19.63 3.00
CA ARG A 58 42.16 -20.80 3.72
C ARG A 58 41.90 -20.69 5.21
N LEU A 59 42.08 -19.51 5.79
CA LEU A 59 41.75 -19.26 7.20
C LEU A 59 40.25 -19.40 7.47
N ARG A 60 39.41 -18.85 6.58
CA ARG A 60 37.95 -19.04 6.68
C ARG A 60 37.56 -20.51 6.67
N GLN A 61 38.09 -21.30 5.73
CA GLN A 61 37.82 -22.72 5.64
C GLN A 61 38.22 -23.47 6.92
N LYS A 62 39.42 -23.20 7.45
CA LYS A 62 39.89 -23.82 8.69
C LYS A 62 39.03 -23.44 9.90
N ALA A 63 38.60 -22.18 9.99
CA ALA A 63 37.70 -21.72 11.05
C ALA A 63 36.36 -22.43 10.98
N LEU A 64 35.78 -22.58 9.79
CA LEU A 64 34.51 -23.29 9.57
C LEU A 64 34.57 -24.75 10.07
N TRP A 65 35.67 -25.45 9.82
CA TRP A 65 35.85 -26.82 10.32
C TRP A 65 35.89 -26.93 11.85
N LYS A 66 36.21 -25.83 12.54
CA LYS A 66 36.29 -25.75 13.99
C LYS A 66 35.00 -25.31 14.67
N LEU A 67 34.06 -24.73 13.94
CA LEU A 67 32.78 -24.26 14.50
C LEU A 67 31.97 -25.35 15.22
N PRO A 68 31.87 -26.60 14.74
CA PRO A 68 31.10 -27.63 15.43
C PRO A 68 31.63 -28.00 16.83
N GLU A 69 32.89 -27.66 17.15
CA GLU A 69 33.46 -27.85 18.50
C GLU A 69 32.90 -26.82 19.51
N PHE A 70 32.29 -25.74 19.02
CA PHE A 70 31.76 -24.63 19.81
C PHE A 70 30.37 -24.23 19.32
N PRO A 71 29.36 -25.12 19.43
CA PRO A 71 28.03 -24.89 18.90
C PRO A 71 27.33 -23.70 19.57
N GLY A 72 26.45 -23.06 18.81
CA GLY A 72 25.61 -21.95 19.27
C GLY A 72 25.36 -20.89 18.20
N TYR A 73 24.62 -19.86 18.59
CA TYR A 73 24.12 -18.79 17.71
C TYR A 73 25.14 -18.24 16.71
N LEU A 74 26.29 -17.74 17.16
CA LEU A 74 27.24 -17.09 16.25
C LEU A 74 27.94 -18.10 15.33
N ALA A 75 28.20 -19.31 15.83
CA ALA A 75 28.80 -20.39 15.03
C ALA A 75 27.85 -20.81 13.90
N LEU A 76 26.57 -21.03 14.20
CA LEU A 76 25.56 -21.37 13.20
C LEU A 76 25.34 -20.21 12.21
N ALA A 77 25.27 -18.98 12.70
CA ALA A 77 25.07 -17.80 11.85
C ALA A 77 26.17 -17.66 10.79
N VAL A 78 27.45 -17.75 11.19
CA VAL A 78 28.55 -17.60 10.23
C VAL A 78 28.65 -18.79 9.28
N ALA A 79 28.37 -20.01 9.74
CA ALA A 79 28.31 -21.18 8.87
C ALA A 79 27.21 -21.01 7.80
N LEU A 80 26.01 -20.55 8.18
CA LEU A 80 24.93 -20.24 7.24
C LEU A 80 25.33 -19.17 6.23
N ILE A 81 25.90 -18.04 6.68
CA ILE A 81 26.36 -16.96 5.79
C ILE A 81 27.38 -17.48 4.77
N ARG A 82 28.29 -18.36 5.21
CA ARG A 82 29.35 -18.93 4.38
C ARG A 82 28.88 -20.04 3.45
N CYS A 83 27.66 -20.54 3.58
CA CYS A 83 27.05 -21.40 2.56
C CYS A 83 26.85 -20.67 1.21
N ALA A 84 26.95 -19.33 1.19
CA ALA A 84 26.92 -18.50 -0.02
C ALA A 84 28.30 -17.90 -0.37
N ASP A 85 29.40 -18.52 0.08
CA ASP A 85 30.76 -18.07 -0.24
C ASP A 85 31.09 -18.18 -1.74
N TRP A 86 32.02 -17.34 -2.20
CA TRP A 86 32.54 -17.36 -3.57
C TRP A 86 33.65 -18.40 -3.76
N VAL A 87 34.33 -18.78 -2.67
CA VAL A 87 35.35 -19.83 -2.68
C VAL A 87 34.66 -21.20 -2.46
N PRO A 88 34.71 -22.13 -3.42
CA PRO A 88 34.01 -23.42 -3.33
C PRO A 88 34.37 -24.24 -2.09
N GLU A 89 35.64 -24.24 -1.68
CA GLU A 89 36.14 -24.99 -0.52
C GLU A 89 35.60 -24.43 0.80
N VAL A 90 35.45 -23.11 0.89
CA VAL A 90 34.83 -22.42 2.03
C VAL A 90 33.35 -22.73 2.08
N LYS A 91 32.67 -22.65 0.93
CA LYS A 91 31.25 -23.01 0.82
C LYS A 91 30.99 -24.45 1.26
N HIS A 92 31.79 -25.40 0.80
CA HIS A 92 31.67 -26.80 1.22
C HIS A 92 31.90 -26.98 2.73
N ALA A 93 32.97 -26.40 3.28
CA ALA A 93 33.22 -26.46 4.73
C ALA A 93 32.08 -25.84 5.55
N ALA A 94 31.48 -24.75 5.06
CA ALA A 94 30.35 -24.08 5.70
C ALA A 94 29.08 -24.93 5.68
N GLN A 95 28.82 -25.61 4.57
CA GLN A 95 27.68 -26.53 4.42
C GLN A 95 27.80 -27.72 5.38
N GLU A 96 28.99 -28.32 5.48
CA GLU A 96 29.24 -29.42 6.41
C GLU A 96 29.18 -28.97 7.88
N ALA A 97 29.74 -27.79 8.19
CA ALA A 97 29.64 -27.20 9.53
C ALA A 97 28.18 -26.92 9.90
N THR A 98 27.39 -26.35 8.99
CA THR A 98 25.96 -26.04 9.21
C THR A 98 25.16 -27.30 9.54
N LYS A 99 25.32 -28.39 8.76
CA LYS A 99 24.62 -29.66 9.05
C LYS A 99 24.88 -30.16 10.46
N ARG A 100 26.15 -30.14 10.90
CA ARG A 100 26.53 -30.55 12.26
C ARG A 100 25.99 -29.60 13.31
N LEU A 101 26.08 -28.29 13.07
CA LEU A 101 25.64 -27.27 14.01
C LEU A 101 24.12 -27.27 14.19
N LEU A 102 23.33 -27.63 13.18
CA LEU A 102 21.88 -27.81 13.33
C LEU A 102 21.55 -28.90 14.36
N GLU A 103 22.29 -30.00 14.37
CA GLU A 103 22.08 -31.10 15.33
C GLU A 103 22.64 -30.78 16.74
N LEU A 104 23.59 -29.84 16.85
CA LEU A 104 24.31 -29.53 18.10
C LEU A 104 23.86 -28.24 18.79
N SER A 105 23.20 -27.33 18.08
CA SER A 105 22.81 -26.02 18.61
C SER A 105 21.48 -26.11 19.34
N ASP A 106 21.23 -25.16 20.24
CA ASP A 106 19.93 -25.00 20.88
C ASP A 106 18.86 -24.66 19.83
N VAL A 107 17.65 -25.18 20.03
CA VAL A 107 16.47 -24.85 19.23
C VAL A 107 16.22 -23.34 19.24
N GLU A 108 16.47 -22.64 20.36
CA GLU A 108 16.31 -21.19 20.45
C GLU A 108 17.27 -20.43 19.53
N ASP A 109 18.52 -20.89 19.39
CA ASP A 109 19.50 -20.30 18.49
C ASP A 109 19.08 -20.47 17.03
N VAL A 110 18.58 -21.66 16.67
CA VAL A 110 18.08 -21.96 15.33
C VAL A 110 16.85 -21.12 15.00
N LEU A 111 15.89 -21.01 15.93
CA LEU A 111 14.70 -20.17 15.78
C LEU A 111 15.08 -18.71 15.52
N THR A 112 16.00 -18.20 16.33
CA THR A 112 16.47 -16.81 16.22
C THR A 112 17.11 -16.56 14.86
N LEU A 113 17.83 -17.54 14.29
CA LEU A 113 18.50 -17.43 13.00
C LEU A 113 17.62 -17.73 11.78
N TRP A 114 16.38 -18.16 11.94
CA TRP A 114 15.54 -18.49 10.79
C TRP A 114 15.34 -17.36 9.77
N PRO A 115 15.20 -16.07 10.18
CA PRO A 115 15.17 -14.95 9.25
C PRO A 115 16.42 -14.88 8.34
N LEU A 116 17.59 -15.28 8.85
CA LEU A 116 18.83 -15.35 8.08
C LEU A 116 18.77 -16.45 7.01
N VAL A 117 18.23 -17.62 7.34
CA VAL A 117 18.01 -18.73 6.38
C VAL A 117 17.14 -18.24 5.21
N LEU A 118 16.04 -17.55 5.51
CA LEU A 118 15.14 -17.01 4.48
C LEU A 118 15.80 -15.91 3.65
N ARG A 119 16.61 -15.04 4.25
CA ARG A 119 17.38 -14.01 3.51
C ARG A 119 18.38 -14.65 2.55
N LEU A 120 19.05 -15.72 2.97
CA LEU A 120 20.02 -16.45 2.14
C LEU A 120 19.36 -17.16 0.95
N ARG A 121 18.12 -17.64 1.12
CA ARG A 121 17.34 -18.30 0.05
C ARG A 121 17.11 -17.43 -1.18
N ILE A 122 16.99 -16.10 -0.99
CA ILE A 122 16.68 -15.14 -2.06
C ILE A 122 17.93 -14.76 -2.87
N ARG A 123 19.14 -15.04 -2.37
CA ARG A 123 20.37 -14.66 -3.07
C ARG A 123 20.66 -15.57 -4.25
N GLU A 124 21.04 -14.97 -5.38
CA GLU A 124 21.36 -15.67 -6.64
C GLU A 124 22.52 -16.66 -6.52
N ARG A 125 23.38 -16.53 -5.50
CA ARG A 125 24.57 -17.36 -5.33
C ARG A 125 24.24 -18.74 -4.76
N GLY A 126 23.58 -19.57 -5.56
CA GLY A 126 23.64 -21.05 -5.57
C GLY A 126 23.50 -21.81 -4.24
N SER A 127 22.90 -21.24 -3.20
CA SER A 127 22.66 -21.93 -1.92
C SER A 127 21.21 -22.36 -1.74
N ARG A 128 20.28 -21.91 -2.59
CA ARG A 128 18.84 -22.18 -2.43
C ARG A 128 18.51 -23.67 -2.39
N GLU A 129 18.86 -24.44 -3.41
CA GLU A 129 18.57 -25.88 -3.46
C GLU A 129 19.19 -26.62 -2.28
N TRP A 130 20.41 -26.22 -1.90
CA TRP A 130 21.10 -26.82 -0.75
C TRP A 130 20.40 -26.49 0.58
N LEU A 131 19.97 -25.24 0.78
CA LEU A 131 19.24 -24.79 1.97
C LEU A 131 17.89 -25.51 2.06
N GLU A 132 17.14 -25.57 0.95
CA GLU A 132 15.87 -26.30 0.85
C GLU A 132 16.08 -27.78 1.21
N HIS A 133 17.11 -28.42 0.68
CA HIS A 133 17.35 -29.85 0.89
C HIS A 133 17.94 -30.22 2.27
N HIS A 134 18.72 -29.35 2.92
CA HIS A 134 19.45 -29.72 4.15
C HIS A 134 19.06 -28.94 5.40
N VAL A 135 18.64 -27.68 5.27
CA VAL A 135 18.29 -26.83 6.42
C VAL A 135 16.78 -26.82 6.61
N GLU A 136 16.05 -26.53 5.53
CA GLU A 136 14.59 -26.47 5.56
C GLU A 136 13.98 -27.86 5.78
N SER A 137 14.47 -28.89 5.08
CA SER A 137 14.03 -30.28 5.30
C SER A 137 14.34 -30.78 6.71
N TRP A 138 15.46 -30.33 7.31
CA TRP A 138 15.82 -30.67 8.68
C TRP A 138 14.74 -30.16 9.63
N ALA A 139 14.32 -28.90 9.52
CA ALA A 139 13.27 -28.34 10.38
C ALA A 139 11.87 -28.96 10.19
N LEU A 140 11.67 -29.75 9.14
CA LEU A 140 10.41 -30.47 8.86
C LEU A 140 10.41 -31.92 9.36
N ARG A 141 11.50 -32.40 9.98
CA ARG A 141 11.55 -33.74 10.58
C ARG A 141 10.55 -33.88 11.73
N THR A 142 9.98 -35.08 11.89
CA THR A 142 8.94 -35.38 12.88
C THR A 142 9.40 -35.13 14.32
N GLU A 143 10.66 -35.40 14.63
CA GLU A 143 11.29 -35.14 15.93
C GLU A 143 11.44 -33.64 16.24
N LEU A 144 11.38 -32.76 15.22
CA LEU A 144 11.51 -31.31 15.36
C LEU A 144 10.16 -30.57 15.27
N GLN A 145 9.05 -31.27 15.47
CA GLN A 145 7.72 -30.65 15.54
C GLN A 145 7.62 -29.48 16.54
N PRO A 146 8.26 -29.50 17.74
CA PRO A 146 8.27 -28.35 18.64
C PRO A 146 8.94 -27.09 18.03
N LEU A 147 10.03 -27.27 17.28
CA LEU A 147 10.68 -26.19 16.53
C LEU A 147 9.72 -25.64 15.47
N LEU A 148 9.12 -26.51 14.67
CA LEU A 148 8.20 -26.11 13.61
C LEU A 148 6.99 -25.32 14.14
N ARG A 149 6.41 -25.75 15.28
CA ARG A 149 5.34 -25.01 15.96
C ARG A 149 5.78 -23.62 16.40
N SER A 150 7.03 -23.48 16.86
CA SER A 150 7.59 -22.19 17.23
C SER A 150 7.81 -21.28 16.01
N LEU A 151 8.21 -21.83 14.87
CA LEU A 151 8.32 -21.09 13.60
C LEU A 151 6.94 -20.63 13.08
N LEU A 152 5.90 -21.46 13.22
CA LEU A 152 4.51 -21.12 12.90
C LEU A 152 3.96 -19.98 13.77
N ALA A 153 4.46 -19.85 15.00
CA ALA A 153 4.08 -18.79 15.95
C ALA A 153 5.02 -17.57 15.95
N SER A 154 6.04 -17.54 15.07
CA SER A 154 7.05 -16.47 15.04
C SER A 154 6.43 -15.08 14.85
N ASP A 155 6.96 -14.03 15.48
CA ASP A 155 6.53 -12.65 15.20
C ASP A 155 6.91 -12.20 13.77
N ASN A 156 7.90 -12.85 13.16
CA ASN A 156 8.34 -12.54 11.81
C ASN A 156 7.37 -13.17 10.77
N ALA A 157 6.66 -12.31 10.05
CA ALA A 157 5.65 -12.72 9.06
C ALA A 157 6.22 -13.58 7.90
N GLN A 158 7.49 -13.42 7.55
CA GLN A 158 8.14 -14.25 6.51
C GLN A 158 8.47 -15.64 7.05
N VAL A 159 8.90 -15.74 8.31
CA VAL A 159 9.15 -17.02 8.99
C VAL A 159 7.85 -17.81 9.12
N ARG A 160 6.78 -17.20 9.60
CA ARG A 160 5.46 -17.87 9.66
C ARG A 160 4.99 -18.31 8.28
N ALA A 161 5.13 -17.45 7.26
CA ALA A 161 4.68 -17.77 5.91
C ALA A 161 5.45 -18.93 5.30
N TRP A 162 6.77 -18.96 5.49
CA TRP A 162 7.60 -20.10 5.12
C TRP A 162 7.14 -21.35 5.87
N ALA A 163 7.08 -21.32 7.20
CA ALA A 163 6.77 -22.48 8.03
C ALA A 163 5.42 -23.09 7.66
N PHE A 164 4.42 -22.24 7.47
CA PHE A 164 3.10 -22.67 7.06
C PHE A 164 3.11 -23.30 5.66
N SER A 165 3.72 -22.64 4.68
CA SER A 165 3.79 -23.18 3.31
C SER A 165 4.56 -24.49 3.22
N SER A 166 5.69 -24.61 3.93
CA SER A 166 6.54 -25.79 3.94
C SER A 166 5.87 -26.96 4.67
N SER A 167 5.16 -26.69 5.77
CA SER A 167 4.36 -27.70 6.48
C SER A 167 3.31 -28.33 5.56
N LEU A 168 2.57 -27.49 4.83
CA LEU A 168 1.55 -27.96 3.89
C LEU A 168 2.13 -28.75 2.71
N GLN A 169 3.30 -28.34 2.19
CA GLN A 169 3.98 -29.06 1.11
C GLN A 169 4.53 -30.41 1.58
N ALA A 170 5.00 -30.49 2.82
CA ALA A 170 5.49 -31.72 3.43
C ALA A 170 4.38 -32.65 3.95
N GLY A 171 3.11 -32.25 3.83
CA GLY A 171 1.97 -33.05 4.31
C GLY A 171 1.88 -33.14 5.84
N VAL A 172 2.45 -32.16 6.56
CA VAL A 172 2.30 -32.08 8.03
C VAL A 172 0.84 -31.76 8.36
N ASP A 173 0.21 -32.57 9.21
CA ASP A 173 -1.13 -32.28 9.71
C ASP A 173 -1.09 -31.10 10.68
N LEU A 174 -1.60 -29.96 10.21
CA LEU A 174 -1.64 -28.71 10.96
C LEU A 174 -2.82 -28.63 11.93
N GLY A 175 -3.76 -29.57 11.89
CA GLY A 175 -4.99 -29.51 12.70
C GLY A 175 -5.92 -28.36 12.30
N VAL A 176 -7.15 -28.38 12.83
CA VAL A 176 -8.18 -27.39 12.47
C VAL A 176 -7.86 -26.01 13.05
N ASP A 177 -7.47 -25.95 14.32
CA ASP A 177 -7.23 -24.69 15.05
C ASP A 177 -6.13 -23.83 14.40
N LEU A 178 -5.09 -24.48 13.86
CA LEU A 178 -4.02 -23.75 13.20
C LEU A 178 -4.43 -23.22 11.82
N LEU A 179 -5.19 -23.98 11.04
CA LEU A 179 -5.75 -23.48 9.78
C LEU A 179 -6.71 -22.31 10.02
N GLU A 180 -7.51 -22.40 11.06
CA GLU A 180 -8.40 -21.32 11.51
C GLU A 180 -7.64 -20.05 11.90
N SER A 181 -6.54 -20.20 12.65
CA SER A 181 -5.63 -19.10 12.98
C SER A 181 -4.98 -18.52 11.71
N ALA A 182 -4.53 -19.38 10.81
CA ALA A 182 -3.86 -18.99 9.56
C ALA A 182 -4.75 -18.15 8.64
N VAL A 183 -6.05 -18.46 8.55
CA VAL A 183 -7.02 -17.64 7.78
C VAL A 183 -7.18 -16.24 8.37
N ARG A 184 -6.94 -16.07 9.67
CA ARG A 184 -6.98 -14.78 10.38
C ARG A 184 -5.63 -14.06 10.41
N ASP A 185 -4.56 -14.66 9.91
CA ASP A 185 -3.21 -14.08 9.98
C ASP A 185 -3.17 -12.72 9.24
N PRO A 186 -2.50 -11.70 9.81
CA PRO A 186 -2.30 -10.41 9.14
C PRO A 186 -1.60 -10.51 7.78
N ASN A 187 -0.75 -11.54 7.58
CA ASN A 187 -0.10 -11.83 6.32
C ASN A 187 -1.06 -12.60 5.39
N PRO A 188 -1.56 -11.98 4.29
CA PRO A 188 -2.53 -12.61 3.41
C PRO A 188 -2.00 -13.88 2.72
N ALA A 189 -0.68 -14.05 2.58
CA ALA A 189 -0.12 -15.26 1.98
C ALA A 189 -0.47 -16.51 2.80
N ILE A 190 -0.39 -16.42 4.13
CA ILE A 190 -0.69 -17.52 5.06
C ILE A 190 -2.16 -17.92 4.96
N ALA A 191 -3.06 -16.94 5.02
CA ALA A 191 -4.49 -17.18 4.87
C ALA A 191 -4.84 -17.82 3.51
N LEU A 192 -4.20 -17.37 2.43
CA LEU A 192 -4.40 -17.95 1.10
C LEU A 192 -3.84 -19.37 0.99
N TYR A 193 -2.74 -19.69 1.66
CA TYR A 193 -2.25 -21.07 1.75
C TYR A 193 -3.27 -21.97 2.45
N ALA A 194 -3.84 -21.52 3.58
CA ALA A 194 -4.83 -22.28 4.33
C ALA A 194 -6.09 -22.56 3.50
N LEU A 195 -6.64 -21.52 2.85
CA LEU A 195 -7.81 -21.66 1.98
C LEU A 195 -7.55 -22.62 0.79
N ARG A 196 -6.42 -22.47 0.11
CA ARG A 196 -6.07 -23.33 -1.04
C ARG A 196 -5.75 -24.76 -0.64
N HIS A 197 -5.19 -24.97 0.56
CA HIS A 197 -4.98 -26.31 1.07
C HIS A 197 -6.31 -26.99 1.35
N ALA A 198 -7.21 -26.31 2.07
CA ALA A 198 -8.54 -26.83 2.35
C ALA A 198 -9.29 -27.20 1.08
N GLN A 199 -9.28 -26.34 0.06
CA GLN A 199 -9.93 -26.62 -1.23
C GLN A 199 -9.39 -27.88 -1.96
N ARG A 200 -8.20 -28.35 -1.62
CA ARG A 200 -7.58 -29.52 -2.27
C ARG A 200 -7.68 -30.80 -1.44
N GLN A 201 -7.71 -30.68 -0.11
CA GLN A 201 -7.47 -31.79 0.81
C GLN A 201 -8.60 -31.99 1.83
N ASP A 202 -9.42 -30.97 2.08
CA ASP A 202 -10.47 -31.02 3.09
C ASP A 202 -11.85 -31.28 2.47
N ASP A 203 -12.80 -31.68 3.31
CA ASP A 203 -14.21 -31.80 2.94
C ASP A 203 -14.91 -30.42 2.82
N ASP A 204 -16.08 -30.43 2.18
CA ASP A 204 -16.91 -29.23 1.99
C ASP A 204 -17.27 -28.52 3.31
N ALA A 205 -17.38 -29.25 4.43
CA ALA A 205 -17.73 -28.67 5.72
C ALA A 205 -16.58 -27.81 6.27
N ARG A 206 -15.35 -28.31 6.18
CA ARG A 206 -14.15 -27.61 6.62
C ARG A 206 -13.76 -26.49 5.66
N ILE A 207 -13.88 -26.68 4.34
CA ILE A 207 -13.72 -25.59 3.37
C ILE A 207 -14.69 -24.45 3.68
N ARG A 208 -15.96 -24.78 3.93
CA ARG A 208 -17.01 -23.81 4.29
C ARG A 208 -16.71 -23.08 5.59
N LEU A 209 -16.22 -23.78 6.61
CA LEU A 209 -15.84 -23.18 7.89
C LEU A 209 -14.73 -22.14 7.70
N LEU A 210 -13.62 -22.54 7.07
CA LEU A 210 -12.46 -21.67 6.86
C LEU A 210 -12.80 -20.46 5.98
N ALA A 211 -13.56 -20.65 4.91
CA ALA A 211 -13.97 -19.54 4.07
C ALA A 211 -14.95 -18.59 4.79
N LYS A 212 -15.84 -19.09 5.67
CA LYS A 212 -16.67 -18.22 6.52
C LYS A 212 -15.83 -17.35 7.47
N ILE A 213 -14.76 -17.90 8.03
CA ILE A 213 -13.81 -17.14 8.86
C ILE A 213 -13.12 -16.08 8.01
N GLY A 214 -12.64 -16.46 6.83
CA GLY A 214 -11.90 -15.57 5.93
C GLY A 214 -12.71 -14.40 5.37
N LEU A 215 -14.05 -14.47 5.38
CA LEU A 215 -14.92 -13.31 5.08
C LEU A 215 -14.73 -12.13 6.04
N ASN A 216 -14.20 -12.36 7.24
CA ASN A 216 -13.90 -11.30 8.21
C ASN A 216 -12.39 -11.00 8.30
N ALA A 217 -11.58 -11.55 7.39
CA ALA A 217 -10.14 -11.34 7.40
C ALA A 217 -9.77 -9.86 7.23
N PRO A 218 -8.66 -9.41 7.84
CA PRO A 218 -8.21 -8.01 7.75
C PRO A 218 -7.92 -7.61 6.30
N HIS A 219 -7.28 -8.51 5.54
CA HIS A 219 -6.85 -8.23 4.19
C HIS A 219 -7.97 -8.50 3.15
N PRO A 220 -8.27 -7.54 2.25
CA PRO A 220 -9.39 -7.67 1.32
C PRO A 220 -9.23 -8.80 0.29
N VAL A 221 -7.99 -9.17 -0.06
CA VAL A 221 -7.75 -10.31 -0.96
C VAL A 221 -8.24 -11.62 -0.35
N VAL A 222 -8.07 -11.80 0.96
CA VAL A 222 -8.53 -13.00 1.68
C VAL A 222 -10.05 -13.03 1.76
N ARG A 223 -10.70 -11.89 2.07
CA ARG A 223 -12.16 -11.79 2.05
C ARG A 223 -12.74 -12.11 0.68
N ARG A 224 -12.14 -11.58 -0.39
CA ARG A 224 -12.56 -11.84 -1.77
C ARG A 224 -12.36 -13.31 -2.16
N GLU A 225 -11.23 -13.90 -1.81
CA GLU A 225 -10.97 -15.31 -2.08
C GLU A 225 -11.94 -16.21 -1.32
N SER A 226 -12.18 -15.91 -0.04
CA SER A 226 -13.15 -16.62 0.78
C SER A 226 -14.57 -16.55 0.21
N LEU A 227 -14.96 -15.39 -0.33
CA LEU A 227 -16.24 -15.23 -1.02
C LEU A 227 -16.32 -16.10 -2.28
N ARG A 228 -15.22 -16.20 -3.05
CA ARG A 228 -15.11 -17.07 -4.22
C ARG A 228 -15.15 -18.55 -3.85
N VAL A 229 -14.48 -18.95 -2.77
CA VAL A 229 -14.53 -20.32 -2.25
C VAL A 229 -15.98 -20.68 -1.87
N LEU A 230 -16.65 -19.83 -1.09
CA LEU A 230 -18.04 -20.05 -0.70
C LEU A 230 -18.99 -20.04 -1.89
N SER A 231 -18.72 -19.28 -2.94
CA SER A 231 -19.57 -19.30 -4.13
C SER A 231 -19.47 -20.63 -4.86
N GLY A 232 -18.34 -21.33 -4.80
CA GLY A 232 -18.18 -22.68 -5.37
C GLY A 232 -18.92 -23.79 -4.62
N LEU A 233 -19.33 -23.55 -3.37
CA LEU A 233 -19.97 -24.56 -2.51
C LEU A 233 -21.49 -24.40 -2.48
N GLU A 234 -22.22 -25.49 -2.68
CA GLU A 234 -23.69 -25.49 -2.72
C GLU A 234 -24.28 -25.03 -1.37
N GLY A 235 -25.19 -24.05 -1.41
CA GLY A 235 -25.85 -23.50 -0.22
C GLY A 235 -24.92 -22.82 0.79
N ALA A 236 -23.64 -22.58 0.50
CA ALA A 236 -22.69 -21.97 1.44
C ALA A 236 -22.82 -20.45 1.54
N LEU A 237 -23.25 -19.83 0.45
CA LEU A 237 -23.33 -18.39 0.32
C LEU A 237 -24.79 -17.94 0.20
N THR A 238 -25.34 -17.47 1.32
CA THR A 238 -26.72 -16.99 1.39
C THR A 238 -26.87 -15.58 0.81
N ARG A 239 -28.09 -15.25 0.37
CA ARG A 239 -28.47 -13.90 -0.05
C ARG A 239 -28.10 -12.85 1.01
N ASP A 240 -28.43 -13.10 2.27
CA ASP A 240 -28.17 -12.14 3.36
C ASP A 240 -26.68 -11.87 3.56
N LYS A 241 -25.84 -12.90 3.41
CA LYS A 241 -24.39 -12.72 3.52
C LYS A 241 -23.87 -11.84 2.39
N LEU A 242 -24.36 -12.03 1.17
CA LEU A 242 -24.02 -11.16 0.04
C LEU A 242 -24.50 -9.73 0.22
N LEU A 243 -25.71 -9.53 0.77
CA LEU A 243 -26.24 -8.20 1.08
C LEU A 243 -25.42 -7.46 2.16
N LEU A 244 -24.68 -8.19 2.99
CA LEU A 244 -23.69 -7.60 3.91
C LEU A 244 -22.38 -7.27 3.17
N THR A 245 -21.82 -8.22 2.40
CA THR A 245 -20.51 -8.04 1.75
C THR A 245 -20.53 -7.09 0.57
N VAL A 246 -21.69 -6.81 -0.01
CA VAL A 246 -21.84 -5.81 -1.09
C VAL A 246 -21.57 -4.37 -0.62
N CYS A 247 -21.44 -4.16 0.70
CA CYS A 247 -21.07 -2.89 1.33
C CYS A 247 -19.63 -2.90 1.90
N ASP A 248 -18.80 -3.91 1.56
CA ASP A 248 -17.41 -4.04 2.04
C ASP A 248 -16.55 -2.82 1.68
N ALA A 249 -15.53 -2.51 2.48
CA ALA A 249 -14.60 -1.42 2.19
C ALA A 249 -13.84 -1.61 0.86
N SER A 250 -13.57 -2.85 0.45
CA SER A 250 -12.84 -3.20 -0.77
C SER A 250 -13.75 -3.26 -1.99
N ALA A 251 -13.37 -2.54 -3.05
CA ALA A 251 -14.06 -2.59 -4.33
C ALA A 251 -14.13 -4.02 -4.89
N GLY A 252 -13.05 -4.80 -4.79
CA GLY A 252 -13.02 -6.16 -5.31
C GLY A 252 -13.99 -7.13 -4.61
N VAL A 253 -14.23 -6.94 -3.31
CA VAL A 253 -15.21 -7.73 -2.54
C VAL A 253 -16.63 -7.28 -2.90
N ARG A 254 -16.88 -5.97 -2.98
CA ARG A 254 -18.19 -5.42 -3.38
C ARG A 254 -18.60 -5.85 -4.77
N SER A 255 -17.71 -5.72 -5.76
CA SER A 255 -17.99 -6.09 -7.15
C SER A 255 -18.31 -7.58 -7.29
N LEU A 256 -17.56 -8.46 -6.62
CA LEU A 256 -17.85 -9.90 -6.62
C LEU A 256 -19.21 -10.20 -5.94
N SER A 257 -19.49 -9.54 -4.81
CA SER A 257 -20.78 -9.71 -4.11
C SER A 257 -21.96 -9.24 -4.97
N ALA A 258 -21.82 -8.09 -5.63
CA ALA A 258 -22.81 -7.53 -6.53
C ALA A 258 -23.07 -8.44 -7.73
N PHE A 259 -22.02 -8.99 -8.34
CA PHE A 259 -22.13 -9.97 -9.41
C PHE A 259 -22.91 -11.21 -8.95
N LEU A 260 -22.54 -11.80 -7.81
CA LEU A 260 -23.19 -13.01 -7.28
C LEU A 260 -24.65 -12.78 -6.86
N LEU A 261 -25.02 -11.58 -6.39
CA LEU A 261 -26.41 -11.22 -6.10
C LEU A 261 -27.28 -11.23 -7.36
N ARG A 262 -26.78 -10.65 -8.45
CA ARG A 262 -27.49 -10.63 -9.73
C ARG A 262 -27.59 -12.03 -10.32
N GLU A 263 -26.47 -12.74 -10.39
CA GLU A 263 -26.37 -14.05 -11.01
C GLU A 263 -27.24 -15.11 -10.32
N ARG A 264 -27.23 -15.15 -8.97
CA ARG A 264 -27.88 -16.25 -8.22
C ARG A 264 -29.25 -15.94 -7.68
N TYR A 265 -29.56 -14.65 -7.47
CA TYR A 265 -30.77 -14.24 -6.77
C TYR A 265 -31.59 -13.23 -7.57
N ALA A 266 -31.12 -12.77 -8.74
CA ALA A 266 -31.74 -11.69 -9.51
C ALA A 266 -32.02 -10.43 -8.66
N VAL A 267 -31.13 -10.16 -7.69
CA VAL A 267 -31.26 -9.02 -6.78
C VAL A 267 -30.33 -7.92 -7.24
N GLU A 268 -30.88 -6.73 -7.46
CA GLU A 268 -30.07 -5.54 -7.73
C GLU A 268 -29.42 -4.99 -6.44
N PRO A 269 -28.08 -4.86 -6.42
CA PRO A 269 -27.34 -4.33 -5.27
C PRO A 269 -27.69 -2.90 -4.87
N SER A 270 -28.15 -2.07 -5.81
CA SER A 270 -28.46 -0.65 -5.58
C SER A 270 -29.52 -0.46 -4.49
N ALA A 271 -30.52 -1.33 -4.44
CA ALA A 271 -31.54 -1.32 -3.39
C ALA A 271 -30.93 -1.45 -2.00
N ARG A 272 -29.90 -2.27 -1.84
CA ARG A 272 -29.19 -2.44 -0.57
C ARG A 272 -28.37 -1.21 -0.21
N TRP A 273 -27.63 -0.63 -1.16
CA TRP A 273 -26.83 0.56 -0.89
C TRP A 273 -27.72 1.75 -0.51
N ARG A 274 -28.87 1.92 -1.18
CA ARG A 274 -29.88 2.93 -0.81
C ARG A 274 -30.42 2.71 0.60
N ALA A 275 -30.83 1.49 0.93
CA ALA A 275 -31.31 1.18 2.28
C ALA A 275 -30.26 1.47 3.38
N VAL A 276 -28.97 1.30 3.09
CA VAL A 276 -27.89 1.66 4.03
C VAL A 276 -27.70 3.17 4.16
N LEU A 277 -27.90 3.93 3.08
CA LEU A 277 -27.78 5.40 3.08
C LEU A 277 -29.01 6.09 3.66
N ASP A 278 -30.19 5.46 3.55
CA ASP A 278 -31.46 5.97 4.08
C ASP A 278 -31.63 5.70 5.58
N ASP A 279 -30.82 4.79 6.17
CA ASP A 279 -30.82 4.50 7.60
C ASP A 279 -30.14 5.62 8.39
N GLN A 280 -30.93 6.62 8.79
CA GLN A 280 -30.47 7.77 9.58
C GLN A 280 -29.93 7.40 10.98
N SER A 281 -30.19 6.19 11.46
CA SER A 281 -29.69 5.74 12.78
C SER A 281 -28.20 5.40 12.76
N ARG A 282 -27.60 5.27 11.58
CA ARG A 282 -26.22 4.83 11.40
C ARG A 282 -25.51 5.66 10.34
N ARG A 283 -24.24 5.96 10.59
CA ARG A 283 -23.39 6.51 9.52
C ARG A 283 -23.25 5.47 8.41
N PRO A 284 -23.40 5.83 7.12
CA PRO A 284 -23.30 4.88 6.04
C PRO A 284 -21.90 4.29 5.99
N THR A 285 -21.82 3.02 5.59
CA THR A 285 -20.52 2.47 5.26
C THR A 285 -19.99 3.16 4.02
N LEU A 286 -18.71 3.53 4.04
CA LEU A 286 -18.07 4.14 2.87
C LEU A 286 -18.22 3.24 1.63
N GLY A 287 -18.21 1.92 1.81
CA GLY A 287 -18.43 0.95 0.73
C GLY A 287 -19.79 1.11 0.05
N ALA A 288 -20.88 1.31 0.80
CA ALA A 288 -22.21 1.54 0.23
C ALA A 288 -22.28 2.87 -0.55
N LEU A 289 -21.73 3.95 0.03
CA LEU A 289 -21.70 5.25 -0.63
C LEU A 289 -20.90 5.22 -1.93
N VAL A 290 -19.69 4.65 -1.90
CA VAL A 290 -18.85 4.52 -3.10
C VAL A 290 -19.59 3.75 -4.19
N SER A 291 -20.17 2.60 -3.82
CA SER A 291 -20.87 1.77 -4.78
C SER A 291 -22.13 2.42 -5.34
N LEU A 292 -22.94 3.11 -4.52
CA LEU A 292 -24.07 3.84 -5.06
C LEU A 292 -23.62 5.00 -5.94
N ALA A 293 -22.56 5.73 -5.57
CA ALA A 293 -22.01 6.81 -6.38
C ALA A 293 -21.54 6.34 -7.78
N ASP A 294 -20.95 5.14 -7.88
CA ASP A 294 -20.55 4.53 -9.15
C ASP A 294 -21.74 4.15 -10.05
N HIS A 295 -22.93 3.97 -9.46
CA HIS A 295 -24.14 3.47 -10.13
C HIS A 295 -25.36 4.39 -9.96
N ALA A 296 -25.13 5.65 -9.60
CA ALA A 296 -26.17 6.55 -9.15
C ALA A 296 -27.19 6.81 -10.27
N GLN A 297 -28.47 6.84 -9.90
CA GLN A 297 -29.59 7.14 -10.78
C GLN A 297 -30.19 8.50 -10.41
N PRO A 298 -31.03 9.13 -11.26
CA PRO A 298 -31.64 10.43 -10.94
C PRO A 298 -32.39 10.49 -9.61
N GLU A 299 -32.96 9.38 -9.16
CA GLU A 299 -33.62 9.25 -7.85
C GLU A 299 -32.66 9.28 -6.63
N ASP A 300 -31.35 9.21 -6.87
CA ASP A 300 -30.32 9.24 -5.82
C ASP A 300 -29.79 10.65 -5.54
N VAL A 301 -30.24 11.68 -6.28
CA VAL A 301 -29.77 13.08 -6.15
C VAL A 301 -29.87 13.58 -4.70
N ASP A 302 -31.03 13.46 -4.07
CA ASP A 302 -31.24 13.98 -2.71
C ASP A 302 -30.46 13.17 -1.66
N ARG A 303 -30.30 11.86 -1.89
CA ARG A 303 -29.46 11.00 -1.04
C ARG A 303 -28.01 11.44 -1.10
N MET A 304 -27.48 11.70 -2.29
CA MET A 304 -26.11 12.17 -2.47
C MET A 304 -25.92 13.55 -1.87
N ARG A 305 -26.89 14.46 -2.07
CA ARG A 305 -26.87 15.81 -1.50
C ARG A 305 -26.77 15.81 0.03
N HIS A 306 -27.50 14.92 0.71
CA HIS A 306 -27.43 14.79 2.18
C HIS A 306 -26.00 14.59 2.71
N TRP A 307 -25.16 13.86 1.96
CA TRP A 307 -23.78 13.54 2.36
C TRP A 307 -22.72 14.54 1.88
N LEU A 308 -23.09 15.59 1.13
CA LEU A 308 -22.14 16.61 0.64
C LEU A 308 -21.52 17.44 1.75
N LEU A 309 -22.22 17.58 2.87
CA LEU A 309 -21.81 18.39 4.02
C LEU A 309 -21.28 17.55 5.19
N ASP A 310 -21.05 16.25 4.98
CA ASP A 310 -20.48 15.37 6.02
C ASP A 310 -19.07 15.84 6.41
N SER A 311 -18.65 15.61 7.65
CA SER A 311 -17.34 16.05 8.16
C SER A 311 -16.14 15.32 7.52
N SER A 312 -16.34 14.16 6.90
CA SER A 312 -15.29 13.36 6.27
C SER A 312 -15.09 13.69 4.80
N GLY A 313 -13.86 14.10 4.44
CA GLY A 313 -13.49 14.43 3.06
C GLY A 313 -13.77 13.31 2.03
N PRO A 314 -13.44 12.03 2.32
CA PRO A 314 -13.82 10.90 1.46
C PRO A 314 -15.32 10.77 1.24
N VAL A 315 -16.15 10.98 2.27
CA VAL A 315 -17.61 10.92 2.15
C VAL A 315 -18.10 12.02 1.22
N ARG A 316 -17.69 13.28 1.44
CA ARG A 316 -18.03 14.41 0.57
C ARG A 316 -17.64 14.18 -0.88
N MET A 317 -16.45 13.62 -1.13
CA MET A 317 -15.99 13.34 -2.49
C MET A 317 -16.86 12.30 -3.19
N HIS A 318 -17.22 11.21 -2.52
CA HIS A 318 -18.10 10.20 -3.12
C HIS A 318 -19.54 10.67 -3.27
N ALA A 319 -20.04 11.46 -2.32
CA ALA A 319 -21.33 12.14 -2.42
C ALA A 319 -21.38 13.08 -3.63
N LEU A 320 -20.35 13.91 -3.81
CA LEU A 320 -20.21 14.78 -4.98
C LEU A 320 -20.17 13.99 -6.28
N ARG A 321 -19.37 12.92 -6.33
CA ARG A 321 -19.32 12.05 -7.50
C ARG A 321 -20.69 11.46 -7.82
N GLY A 322 -21.35 10.90 -6.81
CA GLY A 322 -22.68 10.32 -6.97
C GLY A 322 -23.71 11.35 -7.43
N LEU A 323 -23.68 12.57 -6.88
CA LEU A 323 -24.56 13.67 -7.29
C LEU A 323 -24.40 13.93 -8.80
N LEU A 324 -23.17 14.15 -9.27
CA LEU A 324 -22.93 14.43 -10.70
C LEU A 324 -23.29 13.23 -11.58
N THR A 325 -22.97 12.00 -11.16
CA THR A 325 -23.34 10.77 -11.89
C THR A 325 -24.86 10.58 -11.98
N SER A 326 -25.62 10.96 -10.94
CA SER A 326 -27.09 10.94 -10.96
C SER A 326 -27.72 12.03 -11.84
N GLY A 327 -26.92 12.90 -12.47
CA GLY A 327 -27.43 14.05 -13.23
C GLY A 327 -27.81 15.25 -12.35
N GLY A 328 -27.51 15.20 -11.05
CA GLY A 328 -27.65 16.33 -10.16
C GLY A 328 -26.63 17.43 -10.46
N GLN A 329 -26.97 18.66 -10.07
CA GLN A 329 -26.09 19.81 -10.20
C GLN A 329 -25.82 20.39 -8.81
N LEU A 330 -24.62 20.92 -8.63
CA LEU A 330 -24.29 21.71 -7.45
C LEU A 330 -24.99 23.06 -7.53
N SER A 331 -25.65 23.47 -6.46
CA SER A 331 -25.95 24.88 -6.20
C SER A 331 -24.66 25.68 -5.98
N GLU A 332 -24.78 27.00 -5.96
CA GLU A 332 -23.61 27.86 -5.74
C GLU A 332 -23.10 27.83 -4.30
N ASP A 333 -24.01 27.68 -3.34
CA ASP A 333 -23.65 27.51 -1.94
C ASP A 333 -22.94 26.17 -1.68
N GLU A 334 -23.42 25.08 -2.29
CA GLU A 334 -22.76 23.77 -2.20
C GLU A 334 -21.35 23.82 -2.81
N PHE A 335 -21.19 24.48 -3.96
CA PHE A 335 -19.87 24.65 -4.57
C PHE A 335 -18.94 25.47 -3.69
N ALA A 336 -19.40 26.62 -3.18
CA ALA A 336 -18.65 27.48 -2.28
C ALA A 336 -18.20 26.71 -1.02
N HIS A 337 -19.10 25.94 -0.42
CA HIS A 337 -18.79 25.09 0.73
C HIS A 337 -17.73 24.03 0.41
N LEU A 338 -17.87 23.31 -0.72
CA LEU A 338 -16.90 22.27 -1.11
C LEU A 338 -15.52 22.85 -1.45
N VAL A 339 -15.44 24.08 -1.94
CA VAL A 339 -14.17 24.77 -2.20
C VAL A 339 -13.48 25.20 -0.89
N ALA A 340 -14.26 25.63 0.10
CA ALA A 340 -13.77 26.04 1.41
C ALA A 340 -13.35 24.83 2.27
N GLU A 341 -14.26 23.87 2.42
CA GLU A 341 -14.18 22.79 3.42
C GLU A 341 -13.98 21.40 2.80
N GLY A 342 -14.06 21.25 1.48
CA GLY A 342 -14.03 19.93 0.81
C GLY A 342 -12.73 19.13 1.00
N GLY A 343 -11.61 19.81 1.24
CA GLY A 343 -10.28 19.20 1.31
C GLY A 343 -9.76 18.69 -0.03
N ASN A 344 -8.53 18.15 -0.03
CA ASN A 344 -7.82 17.80 -1.27
C ASN A 344 -8.53 16.74 -2.16
N PRO A 345 -9.18 15.68 -1.63
CA PRO A 345 -9.90 14.72 -2.47
C PRO A 345 -11.05 15.35 -3.28
N VAL A 346 -11.85 16.20 -2.64
CA VAL A 346 -12.98 16.91 -3.29
C VAL A 346 -12.46 17.86 -4.36
N LEU A 347 -11.43 18.66 -4.05
CA LEU A 347 -10.85 19.61 -5.00
C LEU A 347 -10.24 18.93 -6.22
N ARG A 348 -9.60 17.77 -6.05
CA ARG A 348 -9.10 16.98 -7.17
C ARG A 348 -10.23 16.46 -8.06
N PHE A 349 -11.34 16.02 -7.45
CA PHE A 349 -12.50 15.58 -8.20
C PHE A 349 -13.16 16.74 -8.95
N LEU A 350 -13.44 17.87 -8.29
CA LEU A 350 -13.96 19.10 -8.91
C LEU A 350 -13.09 19.57 -10.08
N ALA A 351 -11.77 19.56 -9.91
CA ALA A 351 -10.82 19.92 -10.96
C ALA A 351 -10.95 19.04 -12.21
N SER A 352 -11.16 17.73 -12.02
CA SER A 352 -11.39 16.79 -13.13
C SER A 352 -12.76 17.01 -13.78
N SER A 353 -13.82 17.20 -12.99
CA SER A 353 -15.18 17.46 -13.49
C SER A 353 -15.28 18.78 -14.26
N ILE A 354 -14.60 19.84 -13.79
CA ILE A 354 -14.53 21.13 -14.51
C ILE A 354 -13.81 20.96 -15.85
N ARG A 355 -12.70 20.21 -15.86
CA ARG A 355 -11.95 19.94 -17.10
C ARG A 355 -12.76 19.14 -18.11
N ALA A 356 -13.53 18.15 -17.63
CA ALA A 356 -14.39 17.32 -18.47
C ALA A 356 -15.64 18.08 -18.96
N GLY A 357 -16.01 19.19 -18.31
CA GLY A 357 -17.20 19.98 -18.63
C GLY A 357 -18.45 19.56 -17.83
N ASP A 358 -18.35 18.56 -16.96
CA ASP A 358 -19.44 18.06 -16.11
C ASP A 358 -19.84 19.08 -15.03
N THR A 359 -18.92 19.98 -14.66
CA THR A 359 -19.18 21.07 -13.70
C THR A 359 -18.79 22.39 -14.32
N LYS A 360 -19.76 23.27 -14.53
CA LYS A 360 -19.52 24.61 -15.06
C LYS A 360 -18.99 25.53 -13.97
N LEU A 361 -17.78 26.06 -14.16
CA LEU A 361 -17.24 27.16 -13.37
C LEU A 361 -17.65 28.47 -14.04
N GLY A 362 -18.56 29.21 -13.41
CA GLY A 362 -19.14 30.45 -13.92
C GLY A 362 -19.02 31.62 -12.93
N VAL A 363 -19.47 32.80 -13.36
CA VAL A 363 -19.37 34.03 -12.58
C VAL A 363 -20.09 33.89 -11.24
N GLU A 364 -21.30 33.34 -11.22
CA GLU A 364 -22.11 33.16 -10.00
C GLU A 364 -21.40 32.25 -8.98
N ARG A 365 -20.82 31.14 -9.44
CA ARG A 365 -20.01 30.22 -8.61
C ARG A 365 -18.84 30.94 -7.93
N LEU A 366 -18.08 31.70 -8.73
CA LEU A 366 -16.90 32.41 -8.27
C LEU A 366 -17.28 33.51 -7.29
N THR A 367 -18.28 34.32 -7.63
CA THR A 367 -18.76 35.39 -6.76
C THR A 367 -19.22 34.80 -5.43
N THR A 368 -20.11 33.79 -5.44
CA THR A 368 -20.63 33.16 -4.21
C THR A 368 -19.51 32.58 -3.34
N ALA A 369 -18.53 31.91 -3.95
CA ALA A 369 -17.41 31.34 -3.21
C ALA A 369 -16.44 32.39 -2.64
N LEU A 370 -16.26 33.53 -3.32
CA LEU A 370 -15.37 34.61 -2.88
C LEU A 370 -16.02 35.54 -1.84
N THR A 371 -17.35 35.72 -1.91
CA THR A 371 -18.10 36.61 -1.01
C THR A 371 -18.70 35.89 0.19
N SER A 372 -18.58 34.56 0.25
CA SER A 372 -19.07 33.80 1.40
C SER A 372 -18.36 34.26 2.68
N PRO A 373 -19.10 34.68 3.73
CA PRO A 373 -18.52 35.19 4.98
C PRO A 373 -17.76 34.11 5.76
N ALA A 374 -17.97 32.84 5.42
CA ALA A 374 -17.26 31.70 5.99
C ALA A 374 -16.05 31.27 5.15
N ALA A 375 -15.70 31.98 4.06
CA ALA A 375 -14.63 31.57 3.16
C ALA A 375 -13.24 31.76 3.80
N PRO A 376 -12.49 30.68 4.10
CA PRO A 376 -11.10 30.80 4.54
C PRO A 376 -10.21 31.29 3.38
N LEU A 377 -9.03 31.82 3.71
CA LEU A 377 -8.01 32.21 2.71
C LEU A 377 -7.67 31.04 1.75
N SER A 378 -7.78 29.80 2.22
CA SER A 378 -7.60 28.59 1.42
C SER A 378 -8.63 28.46 0.29
N ALA A 379 -9.87 28.93 0.46
CA ALA A 379 -10.91 28.89 -0.57
C ALA A 379 -10.48 29.72 -1.80
N SER A 380 -9.97 30.93 -1.57
CA SER A 380 -9.41 31.81 -2.60
C SER A 380 -8.29 31.14 -3.39
N LEU A 381 -7.37 30.43 -2.72
CA LEU A 381 -6.30 29.66 -3.36
C LEU A 381 -6.86 28.48 -4.17
N ASN A 382 -7.85 27.78 -3.63
CA ASN A 382 -8.49 26.65 -4.29
C ASN A 382 -9.21 27.09 -5.57
N LEU A 383 -9.92 28.22 -5.56
CA LEU A 383 -10.56 28.78 -6.76
C LEU A 383 -9.55 29.10 -7.86
N ARG A 384 -8.40 29.70 -7.53
CA ARG A 384 -7.33 29.95 -8.52
C ARG A 384 -6.81 28.64 -9.12
N ARG A 385 -6.67 27.58 -8.31
CA ARG A 385 -6.29 26.24 -8.79
C ARG A 385 -7.33 25.61 -9.71
N LEU A 386 -8.63 25.82 -9.43
CA LEU A 386 -9.73 25.34 -10.27
C LEU A 386 -9.84 26.13 -11.58
N LEU A 387 -9.62 27.44 -11.56
CA LEU A 387 -9.56 28.28 -12.76
C LEU A 387 -8.51 27.78 -13.77
N LYS A 388 -7.36 27.33 -13.28
CA LYS A 388 -6.29 26.74 -14.12
C LYS A 388 -6.71 25.41 -14.79
N LYS A 389 -7.91 24.89 -14.54
CA LYS A 389 -8.47 23.70 -15.22
C LYS A 389 -9.36 24.04 -16.42
N LEU A 390 -9.75 25.31 -16.57
CA LEU A 390 -10.41 25.81 -17.76
C LEU A 390 -9.41 25.98 -18.91
N GLY A 391 -9.92 26.04 -20.14
CA GLY A 391 -9.11 26.45 -21.29
C GLY A 391 -8.57 27.87 -21.10
N HIS A 392 -7.39 28.15 -21.67
CA HIS A 392 -6.67 29.43 -21.46
C HIS A 392 -7.56 30.67 -21.72
N TRP A 393 -8.28 30.69 -22.84
CA TRP A 393 -9.17 31.79 -23.22
C TRP A 393 -10.49 31.81 -22.43
N GLN A 394 -10.99 30.64 -22.02
CA GLN A 394 -12.19 30.53 -21.17
C GLN A 394 -11.93 31.08 -19.77
N ARG A 395 -10.72 30.86 -19.25
CA ARG A 395 -10.28 31.47 -17.99
C ARG A 395 -10.27 33.00 -18.08
N LEU A 396 -9.69 33.58 -19.13
CA LEU A 396 -9.68 35.03 -19.29
C LEU A 396 -11.09 35.60 -19.42
N GLU A 397 -11.92 34.99 -20.27
CA GLU A 397 -13.31 35.41 -20.46
C GLU A 397 -14.06 35.48 -19.13
N LEU A 398 -13.95 34.42 -18.32
CA LEU A 398 -14.57 34.36 -17.01
C LEU A 398 -14.03 35.43 -16.04
N LEU A 399 -12.72 35.70 -16.06
CA LEU A 399 -12.13 36.76 -15.25
C LEU A 399 -12.61 38.15 -15.66
N LEU A 400 -12.77 38.43 -16.96
CA LEU A 400 -13.27 39.72 -17.45
C LEU A 400 -14.76 39.91 -17.15
N GLN A 401 -15.54 38.82 -17.09
CA GLN A 401 -16.96 38.84 -16.75
C GLN A 401 -17.23 38.95 -15.23
N LEU A 402 -16.27 38.63 -14.36
CA LEU A 402 -16.45 38.63 -12.90
C LEU A 402 -16.58 40.05 -12.31
N PRO A 403 -17.70 40.43 -11.66
CA PRO A 403 -17.85 41.74 -11.06
C PRO A 403 -16.97 41.88 -9.80
N ALA A 404 -15.92 42.69 -9.88
CA ALA A 404 -14.97 42.96 -8.79
C ALA A 404 -15.40 44.16 -7.92
N THR A 405 -16.63 44.13 -7.42
CA THR A 405 -17.25 45.26 -6.71
C THR A 405 -16.80 45.38 -5.25
N GLN A 406 -16.49 44.27 -4.59
CA GLN A 406 -15.94 44.24 -3.23
C GLN A 406 -14.41 44.20 -3.27
N ASP A 407 -13.75 44.88 -2.34
CA ASP A 407 -12.28 44.99 -2.32
C ASP A 407 -11.59 43.62 -2.21
N THR A 408 -12.15 42.68 -1.45
CA THR A 408 -11.65 41.30 -1.34
C THR A 408 -11.69 40.54 -2.66
N VAL A 409 -12.79 40.68 -3.41
CA VAL A 409 -12.96 40.10 -4.75
C VAL A 409 -12.02 40.78 -5.74
N ARG A 410 -11.85 42.10 -5.64
CA ARG A 410 -10.95 42.89 -6.49
C ARG A 410 -9.49 42.47 -6.34
N GLU A 411 -9.04 42.27 -5.12
CA GLU A 411 -7.67 41.81 -4.84
C GLU A 411 -7.42 40.40 -5.39
N TRP A 412 -8.37 39.48 -5.14
CA TRP A 412 -8.30 38.14 -5.71
C TRP A 412 -8.29 38.15 -7.25
N TRP A 413 -9.12 39.00 -7.86
CA TRP A 413 -9.24 39.16 -9.31
C TRP A 413 -7.94 39.66 -9.94
N ARG A 414 -7.30 40.68 -9.34
CA ARG A 414 -5.97 41.16 -9.76
C ARG A 414 -4.92 40.05 -9.73
N CYS A 415 -4.85 39.30 -8.62
CA CYS A 415 -3.96 38.14 -8.52
C CYS A 415 -4.25 37.09 -9.61
N ALA A 416 -5.53 36.80 -9.88
CA ALA A 416 -5.92 35.78 -10.86
C ALA A 416 -5.63 36.20 -12.32
N LEU A 417 -5.69 37.50 -12.62
CA LEU A 417 -5.27 38.09 -13.90
C LEU A 417 -3.76 38.04 -14.08
N ALA A 418 -2.98 38.41 -13.06
CA ALA A 418 -1.53 38.28 -13.10
C ALA A 418 -1.09 36.81 -13.30
N ASP A 419 -1.73 35.88 -12.58
CA ASP A 419 -1.53 34.43 -12.76
C ASP A 419 -1.94 33.95 -14.19
N TRP A 420 -2.74 34.70 -14.94
CA TRP A 420 -3.12 34.36 -16.32
C TRP A 420 -2.11 34.93 -17.32
N GLU A 421 -1.66 36.16 -17.08
CA GLU A 421 -0.66 36.83 -17.89
C GLU A 421 0.67 36.07 -17.90
N GLU A 422 1.14 35.59 -16.75
CA GLU A 422 2.35 34.76 -16.64
C GLU A 422 2.26 33.50 -17.52
N ASP A 423 1.06 32.92 -17.63
CA ASP A 423 0.78 31.75 -18.45
C ASP A 423 0.57 32.09 -19.94
N SER A 424 0.38 33.36 -20.31
CA SER A 424 -0.05 33.83 -21.65
C SER A 424 1.05 33.85 -22.73
N GLY A 425 2.32 33.60 -22.33
CA GLY A 425 3.42 33.45 -23.28
C GLY A 425 3.41 32.13 -24.07
N ARG A 426 2.50 31.21 -23.74
CA ARG A 426 2.40 29.88 -24.38
C ARG A 426 1.41 29.91 -25.53
N TYR A 427 1.74 29.23 -26.62
CA TYR A 427 0.85 29.14 -27.79
C TYR A 427 -0.52 28.52 -27.42
N ALA A 428 -1.59 29.29 -27.62
CA ALA A 428 -2.97 28.86 -27.43
C ALA A 428 -3.85 29.44 -28.56
N PRO A 429 -4.32 28.64 -29.54
CA PRO A 429 -5.07 29.17 -30.68
C PRO A 429 -6.41 29.79 -30.24
N ILE A 430 -6.81 30.89 -30.88
CA ILE A 430 -8.09 31.59 -30.65
C ILE A 430 -8.78 31.88 -31.99
N GLY A 431 -10.09 31.64 -32.05
CA GLY A 431 -10.91 31.98 -33.23
C GLY A 431 -11.28 33.47 -33.28
N SER A 432 -11.47 34.01 -34.48
CA SER A 432 -11.75 35.44 -34.72
C SER A 432 -12.92 36.00 -33.91
N ASN A 433 -14.01 35.24 -33.79
CA ASN A 433 -15.19 35.65 -33.01
C ASN A 433 -14.86 35.82 -31.52
N ARG A 434 -14.16 34.85 -30.95
CA ARG A 434 -13.77 34.88 -29.53
C ARG A 434 -12.74 35.97 -29.25
N ARG A 435 -11.83 36.22 -30.20
CA ARG A 435 -10.87 37.33 -30.12
C ARG A 435 -11.59 38.68 -29.98
N LEU A 436 -12.56 38.93 -30.86
CA LEU A 436 -13.35 40.17 -30.85
C LEU A 436 -14.15 40.32 -29.55
N GLU A 437 -14.72 39.23 -29.05
CA GLU A 437 -15.45 39.22 -27.78
C GLU A 437 -14.55 39.55 -26.58
N LEU A 438 -13.39 38.91 -26.47
CA LEU A 438 -12.44 39.18 -25.40
C LEU A 438 -11.92 40.62 -25.44
N LEU A 439 -11.63 41.17 -26.62
CA LEU A 439 -11.23 42.58 -26.74
C LEU A 439 -12.34 43.54 -26.28
N ARG A 440 -13.61 43.25 -26.60
CA ARG A 440 -14.75 44.04 -26.11
C ARG A 440 -14.89 43.96 -24.60
N LEU A 441 -14.75 42.76 -24.02
CA LEU A 441 -14.81 42.57 -22.57
C LEU A 441 -13.64 43.30 -21.88
N LEU A 442 -12.43 43.20 -22.42
CA LEU A 442 -11.25 43.89 -21.89
C LEU A 442 -11.43 45.41 -21.94
N GLN A 443 -11.90 45.95 -23.07
CA GLN A 443 -12.13 47.39 -23.24
C GLN A 443 -13.14 47.94 -22.21
N ARG A 444 -14.18 47.17 -21.88
CA ARG A 444 -15.16 47.56 -20.82
C ARG A 444 -14.54 47.65 -19.43
N ARG A 445 -13.37 47.03 -19.22
CA ARG A 445 -12.67 46.96 -17.93
C ARG A 445 -11.41 47.81 -17.88
N GLN A 446 -11.18 48.68 -18.87
CA GLN A 446 -9.95 49.47 -18.96
C GLN A 446 -9.68 50.31 -17.70
N GLU A 447 -10.71 50.87 -17.09
CA GLU A 447 -10.57 51.72 -15.90
C GLU A 447 -10.26 50.92 -14.61
N GLU A 448 -10.48 49.60 -14.62
CA GLU A 448 -10.29 48.72 -13.46
C GLU A 448 -8.94 47.98 -13.48
N ILE A 449 -8.27 47.95 -14.64
CA ILE A 449 -7.02 47.22 -14.89
C ILE A 449 -5.87 48.23 -15.04
N ASP A 450 -4.73 47.92 -14.43
CA ASP A 450 -3.51 48.72 -14.62
C ASP A 450 -3.10 48.78 -16.10
N VAL A 451 -2.54 49.90 -16.56
CA VAL A 451 -2.20 50.13 -17.97
C VAL A 451 -1.26 49.04 -18.50
N ASP A 452 -0.27 48.63 -17.69
CA ASP A 452 0.71 47.62 -18.11
C ASP A 452 0.04 46.25 -18.28
N HIS A 453 -0.81 45.85 -17.32
CA HIS A 453 -1.60 44.62 -17.40
C HIS A 453 -2.60 44.64 -18.57
N PHE A 454 -3.25 45.78 -18.82
CA PHE A 454 -4.20 45.94 -19.92
C PHE A 454 -3.52 45.72 -21.27
N ASP A 455 -2.37 46.36 -21.50
CA ASP A 455 -1.61 46.23 -22.73
C ASP A 455 -1.01 44.83 -22.90
N ALA A 456 -0.56 44.20 -21.81
CA ALA A 456 -0.07 42.81 -21.83
C ALA A 456 -1.18 41.82 -22.26
N ILE A 457 -2.37 41.91 -21.66
CA ILE A 457 -3.53 41.07 -22.00
C ILE A 457 -3.98 41.33 -23.44
N LYS A 458 -4.10 42.60 -23.84
CA LYS A 458 -4.45 42.98 -25.22
C LYS A 458 -3.45 42.45 -26.23
N GLY A 459 -2.16 42.56 -25.93
CA GLY A 459 -1.09 41.99 -26.73
C GLY A 459 -1.21 40.48 -26.88
N ALA A 460 -1.48 39.75 -25.79
CA ALA A 460 -1.69 38.31 -25.83
C ALA A 460 -2.89 37.89 -26.71
N ILE A 461 -4.02 38.60 -26.62
CA ILE A 461 -5.21 38.34 -27.44
C ILE A 461 -4.94 38.58 -28.94
N LEU A 462 -4.11 39.57 -29.29
CA LEU A 462 -3.78 39.90 -30.68
C LEU A 462 -2.69 39.00 -31.28
N ARG A 463 -1.79 38.46 -30.45
CA ARG A 463 -0.69 37.57 -30.90
C ARG A 463 -1.18 36.20 -31.37
N HIS A 464 -2.21 35.65 -30.73
CA HIS A 464 -2.82 34.36 -31.07
C HIS A 464 -4.08 34.56 -31.89
#